data_AF-R6JZ68-F1
#
_entry.id   AF-R6JZ68-F1
#
_cell.length_a   1.000
_cell.length_b   1.000
_cell.length_c   1.000
_cell.angle_alpha   90.00
_cell.angle_beta   90.00
_cell.angle_gamma   90.00
#
_symmetry.space_group_name_H-M   'P 1'
#
loop_
_entity.id
_entity.type
_entity.pdbx_description
1 polymer ?
#
loop_
_entity_poly.entity_id
_entity_poly.type
_entity_poly.pdbx_seq_one_letter_code
_entity_poly.pdbx_strand_id
1 'polypeptide(L)'
;MDTKNYTQVLIDGKVYTLGGSEDESYLQKAASYVNEKNSAMRKVPGFTKQSADYQMVMTELNIADDYFKAMEWGEGMERQKNDMEKETYSLKHELVSTQMKLEAVLKDLEERQRELDRLNRRIAQLEGELKEARENLQNLRTNSSAETESKARVQAEAVEEIEETVEIEAGITRSASRPEPVSGSAVREASQPETASQTPDADASAQQPAASADQSDEKRPAPSLRVLNPASEAGRGMAAASTQAAATAAPSAAPVTAPLTGGMTDEELARKALQAARKAGSHKGGRR
;
A
#
# COMPACT_ATOMS: atom_id res chain seq x y z
N MET A 1 32.23 51.60 6.57
CA MET A 1 32.51 52.36 7.80
C MET A 1 31.49 51.88 8.81
N ASP A 2 31.93 51.20 9.87
CA ASP A 2 31.04 50.78 10.95
C ASP A 2 30.58 52.03 11.70
N THR A 3 29.34 52.43 11.45
CA THR A 3 28.67 53.50 12.18
C THR A 3 28.48 53.05 13.61
N LYS A 4 29.15 53.73 14.55
CA LYS A 4 28.96 53.50 15.98
C LYS A 4 27.69 54.22 16.42
N ASN A 5 26.73 53.46 16.91
CA ASN A 5 25.54 53.98 17.55
C ASN A 5 25.86 54.28 19.01
N TYR A 6 25.38 55.42 19.51
CA TYR A 6 25.54 55.83 20.90
C TYR A 6 24.16 56.00 21.52
N THR A 7 23.94 55.33 22.65
CA THR A 7 22.65 55.32 23.34
C THR A 7 22.87 55.49 24.84
N GLN A 8 22.04 56.30 25.48
CA GLN A 8 22.01 56.40 26.94
C GLN A 8 21.06 55.35 27.52
N VAL A 9 21.57 54.57 28.46
CA VAL A 9 20.83 53.50 29.13
C VAL A 9 20.90 53.68 30.65
N LEU A 10 19.86 53.23 31.35
CA LEU A 10 19.81 53.25 32.82
C LEU A 10 20.16 51.84 33.33
N ILE A 11 21.26 51.69 34.06
CA ILE A 11 21.68 50.42 34.66
C ILE A 11 21.89 50.63 36.16
N ASP A 12 21.17 49.86 36.98
CA ASP A 12 21.23 49.92 38.45
C ASP A 12 21.10 51.35 39.02
N GLY A 13 20.23 52.16 38.40
CA GLY A 13 19.98 53.55 38.80
C GLY A 13 21.02 54.57 38.31
N LYS A 14 22.02 54.17 37.54
CA LYS A 14 23.03 55.05 36.94
C LYS A 14 22.87 55.12 35.42
N VAL A 15 23.03 56.32 34.86
CA VAL A 15 22.96 56.52 33.41
C VAL A 15 24.34 56.25 32.80
N TYR A 16 24.40 55.33 31.84
CA TYR A 16 25.58 54.99 31.05
C TYR A 16 25.36 55.34 29.59
N THR A 17 26.39 55.83 28.91
CA THR A 17 26.37 55.97 27.45
C THR A 17 27.08 54.77 26.84
N LEU A 18 26.34 53.89 26.18
CA LEU A 18 26.88 52.73 25.47
C LEU A 18 27.14 53.08 24.01
N GLY A 19 28.27 52.63 23.47
CA GLY A 19 28.64 52.76 22.07
C GLY A 19 28.86 51.38 21.44
N GLY A 20 28.24 51.11 20.29
CA GLY A 20 28.35 49.81 19.61
C GLY A 20 27.92 49.83 18.15
N SER A 21 28.07 48.69 17.47
CA SER A 21 27.52 48.44 16.12
C SER A 21 26.01 48.20 16.15
N GLU A 22 25.52 47.71 17.29
CA GLU A 22 24.11 47.37 17.50
C GLU A 22 23.24 48.61 17.57
N ASP A 23 21.95 48.44 17.31
CA ASP A 23 20.97 49.50 17.36
C ASP A 23 20.57 49.87 18.80
N GLU A 24 19.95 51.04 18.95
CA GLU A 24 19.48 51.53 20.24
C GLU A 24 18.54 50.53 20.93
N SER A 25 17.65 49.86 20.19
CA SER A 25 16.68 48.95 20.79
C SER A 25 17.35 47.72 21.40
N TYR A 26 18.36 47.16 20.73
CA TYR A 26 19.16 46.07 21.27
C TYR A 26 19.94 46.50 22.51
N LEU A 27 20.59 47.66 22.49
CA LEU A 27 21.35 48.17 23.65
C LEU A 27 20.43 48.43 24.86
N GLN A 28 19.23 48.98 24.65
CA GLN A 28 18.22 49.14 25.70
C GLN A 28 17.74 47.78 26.24
N LYS A 29 17.54 46.79 25.37
CA LYS A 29 17.18 45.43 25.77
C LYS A 29 18.28 44.77 26.60
N ALA A 30 19.54 44.91 26.21
CA ALA A 30 20.69 44.40 26.96
C ALA A 30 20.79 45.06 28.35
N ALA A 31 20.64 46.39 28.42
CA ALA A 31 20.61 47.10 29.71
C ALA A 31 19.44 46.65 30.60
N SER A 32 18.27 46.43 30.01
CA SER A 32 17.09 45.91 30.72
C SER A 32 17.32 44.51 31.28
N TYR A 33 17.96 43.62 30.51
CA TYR A 33 18.33 42.27 30.95
C TYR A 33 19.34 42.30 32.11
N VAL A 34 20.36 43.17 32.06
CA VAL A 34 21.29 43.38 33.18
C VAL A 34 20.55 43.86 34.43
N ASN A 35 19.59 44.78 34.29
CA ASN A 35 18.77 45.24 35.41
C ASN A 35 17.90 44.12 35.99
N GLU A 36 17.32 43.28 35.16
CA GLU A 36 16.54 42.12 35.60
C GLU A 36 17.42 41.15 36.38
N LYS A 37 18.63 40.86 35.90
CA LYS A 37 19.61 40.03 36.61
C LYS A 37 20.03 40.64 37.95
N ASN A 38 20.35 41.93 37.98
CA ASN A 38 20.63 42.65 39.23
C ASN A 38 19.46 42.56 40.21
N SER A 39 18.22 42.73 39.73
CA SER A 39 17.03 42.63 40.56
C SER A 39 16.79 41.21 41.08
N ALA A 40 17.07 40.19 40.28
CA ALA A 40 16.97 38.78 40.69
C ALA A 40 18.03 38.44 41.74
N MET A 41 19.27 38.85 41.52
CA MET A 41 20.38 38.64 42.46
C MET A 41 20.13 39.32 43.81
N ARG A 42 19.54 40.52 43.82
CA ARG A 42 19.13 41.21 45.06
C ARG A 42 18.10 40.44 45.90
N LYS A 43 17.32 39.53 45.30
CA LYS A 43 16.37 38.65 46.01
C LYS A 43 17.05 37.43 46.64
N VAL A 44 18.27 37.11 46.24
CA VAL A 44 19.02 35.96 46.79
C VAL A 44 19.39 36.27 48.26
N PRO A 45 19.04 35.39 49.21
CA PRO A 45 19.34 35.60 50.62
C PRO A 45 20.84 35.84 50.85
N GLY A 46 21.18 36.93 51.54
CA GLY A 46 22.57 37.25 51.89
C GLY A 46 23.40 37.88 50.77
N PHE A 47 22.89 38.00 49.55
CA PHE A 47 23.60 38.64 48.43
C PHE A 47 23.89 40.13 48.71
N THR A 48 22.89 40.86 49.20
CA THR A 48 23.01 42.30 49.49
C THR A 48 23.95 42.62 50.66
N LYS A 49 24.30 41.63 51.49
CA LYS A 49 25.23 41.78 52.61
C LYS A 49 26.70 41.65 52.20
N GLN A 50 26.96 41.20 50.97
CA GLN A 50 28.32 41.02 50.45
C GLN A 50 28.92 42.35 50.00
N SER A 51 30.24 42.39 49.82
CA SER A 51 30.92 43.54 49.22
C SER A 51 30.43 43.80 47.79
N ALA A 52 30.56 45.05 47.32
CA ALA A 52 30.16 45.43 45.98
C ALA A 52 30.89 44.59 44.90
N ASP A 53 32.19 44.38 45.07
CA ASP A 53 32.99 43.57 44.14
C ASP A 53 32.48 42.13 44.07
N TYR A 54 32.10 41.53 45.21
CA TYR A 54 31.55 40.18 45.24
C TYR A 54 30.16 40.10 44.58
N GLN A 55 29.30 41.10 44.81
CA GLN A 55 27.99 41.19 44.15
C GLN A 55 28.13 41.30 42.62
N MET A 56 29.11 42.09 42.15
CA MET A 56 29.43 42.25 40.74
C MET A 56 29.88 40.92 40.12
N VAL A 57 30.92 40.28 40.69
CA VAL A 57 31.45 39.01 40.18
C VAL A 57 30.38 37.92 40.17
N MET A 58 29.53 37.86 41.19
CA MET A 58 28.46 36.85 41.24
C MET A 58 27.37 37.11 40.18
N THR A 59 27.08 38.36 39.87
CA THR A 59 26.14 38.70 38.78
C THR A 59 26.74 38.41 37.41
N GLU A 60 28.01 38.75 37.20
CA GLU A 60 28.76 38.42 35.98
C GLU A 60 28.79 36.91 35.74
N LEU A 61 29.05 36.12 36.79
CA LEU A 61 29.04 34.66 36.70
C LEU A 61 27.65 34.13 36.32
N ASN A 62 26.58 34.74 36.84
CA ASN A 62 25.21 34.35 36.49
C ASN A 62 24.88 34.65 35.01
N ILE A 63 25.34 35.79 34.50
CA ILE A 63 25.16 36.14 33.08
C ILE A 63 25.99 35.23 32.18
N ALA A 64 27.22 34.90 32.58
CA ALA A 64 28.08 33.97 31.85
C ALA A 64 27.48 32.55 31.80
N ASP A 65 26.88 32.08 32.89
CA ASP A 65 26.17 30.80 32.94
C ASP A 65 24.98 30.76 31.97
N ASP A 66 24.17 31.82 31.90
CA ASP A 66 23.10 31.95 30.90
C ASP A 66 23.64 31.90 29.46
N TYR A 67 24.76 32.58 29.19
CA TYR A 67 25.42 32.55 27.88
C TYR A 67 25.87 31.14 27.51
N PHE A 68 26.55 30.43 28.42
CA PHE A 68 27.03 29.08 28.15
C PHE A 68 25.88 28.09 27.94
N LYS A 69 24.81 28.20 28.72
CA LYS A 69 23.59 27.39 28.51
C LYS A 69 22.94 27.66 27.16
N ALA A 70 22.86 28.93 26.75
CA ALA A 70 22.32 29.30 25.44
C ALA A 70 23.19 28.78 24.29
N MET A 71 24.53 28.84 24.45
CA MET A 71 25.48 28.27 23.50
C MET A 71 25.35 26.76 23.39
N GLU A 72 25.32 26.03 24.51
CA GLU A 72 25.14 24.58 24.54
C GLU A 72 23.82 24.16 23.89
N TRP A 73 22.73 24.90 24.18
CA TRP A 73 21.45 24.70 23.51
C TRP A 73 21.56 24.94 22.00
N GLY A 74 22.22 26.02 21.58
CA GLY A 74 22.47 26.34 20.17
C GLY A 74 23.21 25.22 19.44
N GLU A 75 24.28 24.69 20.05
CA GLU A 75 25.02 23.55 19.51
C GLU A 75 24.16 22.28 19.45
N GLY A 76 23.33 22.03 20.48
CA GLY A 76 22.38 20.92 20.49
C GLY A 76 21.39 21.00 19.33
N MET A 77 20.83 22.18 19.10
CA MET A 77 19.92 22.44 17.98
C MET A 77 20.62 22.30 16.61
N GLU A 78 21.87 22.72 16.50
CA GLU A 78 22.65 22.54 15.27
C GLU A 78 22.89 21.06 14.97
N ARG A 79 23.25 20.25 15.98
CA ARG A 79 23.37 18.79 15.85
C ARG A 79 22.05 18.17 15.39
N GLN A 80 20.94 18.51 16.04
CA GLN A 80 19.61 18.01 15.67
C GLN A 80 19.24 18.40 14.23
N LYS A 81 19.51 19.66 13.83
CA LYS A 81 19.27 20.15 12.48
C LYS A 81 20.08 19.35 11.45
N ASN A 82 21.34 19.08 11.73
CA ASN A 82 22.20 18.27 10.84
C ASN A 82 21.70 16.82 10.73
N ASP A 83 21.21 16.22 11.81
CA ASP A 83 20.66 14.87 11.77
C ASP A 83 19.33 14.83 11.00
N MET A 84 18.46 15.83 11.18
CA MET A 84 17.24 15.98 10.38
C MET A 84 17.56 16.18 8.89
N GLU A 85 18.62 16.92 8.55
CA GLU A 85 19.07 17.09 7.16
C GLU A 85 19.52 15.76 6.54
N LYS A 86 20.24 14.92 7.29
CA LYS A 86 20.62 13.56 6.84
C LYS A 86 19.40 12.68 6.62
N GLU A 87 18.46 12.67 7.56
CA GLU A 87 17.22 11.89 7.44
C GLU A 87 16.40 12.38 6.24
N THR A 88 16.26 13.69 6.08
CA THR A 88 15.60 14.29 4.91
C THR A 88 16.27 13.87 3.61
N TYR A 89 17.61 13.82 3.58
CA TYR A 89 18.34 13.35 2.40
C TYR A 89 18.09 11.86 2.13
N SER A 90 18.10 11.03 3.18
CA SER A 90 17.77 9.59 3.08
C SER A 90 16.37 9.39 2.50
N LEU A 91 15.37 10.09 3.07
CA LEU A 91 13.98 10.02 2.62
C LEU A 91 13.82 10.52 1.18
N LYS A 92 14.53 11.58 0.79
CA LYS A 92 14.56 12.04 -0.61
C LYS A 92 15.12 10.98 -1.54
N HIS A 93 16.20 10.29 -1.13
CA HIS A 93 16.78 9.22 -1.94
C HIS A 93 15.84 8.02 -2.07
N GLU A 94 15.20 7.60 -0.97
CA GLU A 94 14.17 6.55 -0.99
C GLU A 94 12.98 6.93 -1.85
N LEU A 95 12.52 8.17 -1.77
CA LEU A 95 11.44 8.69 -2.62
C LEU A 95 11.81 8.60 -4.10
N VAL A 96 13.01 9.04 -4.49
CA VAL A 96 13.46 8.95 -5.88
C VAL A 96 13.59 7.47 -6.30
N SER A 97 14.16 6.62 -5.45
CA SER A 97 14.27 5.18 -5.72
C SER A 97 12.91 4.53 -5.95
N THR A 98 11.91 4.88 -5.14
CA THR A 98 10.54 4.36 -5.28
C THR A 98 9.84 4.92 -6.52
N GLN A 99 10.06 6.20 -6.87
CA GLN A 99 9.57 6.78 -8.12
C GLN A 99 10.16 6.07 -9.35
N MET A 100 11.47 5.82 -9.37
CA MET A 100 12.11 5.08 -10.47
C MET A 100 11.57 3.65 -10.59
N LYS A 101 11.37 2.95 -9.47
CA LYS A 101 10.75 1.61 -9.46
C LYS A 101 9.31 1.65 -9.97
N LEU A 102 8.54 2.68 -9.58
CA LEU A 102 7.17 2.87 -10.05
C LEU A 102 7.13 3.10 -11.56
N GLU A 103 8.01 3.96 -12.09
CA GLU A 103 8.13 4.21 -13.53
C GLU A 103 8.47 2.94 -14.30
N ALA A 104 9.38 2.10 -13.79
CA ALA A 104 9.71 0.81 -14.39
C ALA A 104 8.49 -0.12 -14.45
N VAL A 105 7.75 -0.25 -13.34
CA VAL A 105 6.54 -1.09 -13.28
C VAL A 105 5.44 -0.56 -14.21
N LEU A 106 5.26 0.76 -14.30
CA LEU A 106 4.30 1.36 -15.23
C LEU A 106 4.64 1.05 -16.68
N LYS A 107 5.93 1.10 -17.04
CA LYS A 107 6.38 0.73 -18.38
C LYS A 107 6.15 -0.75 -18.67
N ASP A 108 6.49 -1.63 -17.74
CA ASP A 108 6.26 -3.08 -17.88
C ASP A 108 4.75 -3.38 -18.03
N LEU A 109 3.90 -2.70 -17.28
CA LEU A 109 2.45 -2.82 -17.38
C LEU A 109 1.95 -2.39 -18.76
N GLU A 110 2.46 -1.27 -19.29
CA GLU A 110 2.10 -0.79 -20.63
C GLU A 110 2.55 -1.76 -21.73
N GLU A 111 3.74 -2.36 -21.62
CA GLU A 111 4.21 -3.40 -22.54
C GLU A 111 3.32 -4.65 -22.48
N ARG A 112 2.92 -5.09 -21.28
CA ARG A 112 1.98 -6.21 -21.11
C ARG A 112 0.61 -5.90 -21.68
N GLN A 113 0.12 -4.67 -21.54
CA GLN A 113 -1.14 -4.24 -22.13
C GLN A 113 -1.09 -4.30 -23.65
N ARG A 114 0.00 -3.83 -24.26
CA ARG A 114 0.20 -3.93 -25.73
C ARG A 114 0.25 -5.37 -26.21
N GLU A 115 0.89 -6.26 -25.45
CA GLU A 115 0.94 -7.69 -25.80
C GLU A 115 -0.43 -8.35 -25.68
N LEU A 116 -1.22 -8.03 -24.64
CA LEU A 116 -2.61 -8.46 -24.53
C LEU A 116 -3.45 -8.00 -25.72
N ASP A 117 -3.32 -6.74 -26.14
CA ASP A 117 -4.03 -6.22 -27.31
C ASP A 117 -3.61 -6.94 -28.60
N ARG A 118 -2.32 -7.26 -28.74
CA ARG A 118 -1.80 -8.04 -29.87
C ARG A 118 -2.37 -9.45 -29.90
N LEU A 119 -2.39 -10.14 -28.76
CA LEU A 119 -2.94 -11.48 -28.63
C LEU A 119 -4.45 -11.48 -28.89
N ASN A 120 -5.19 -10.49 -28.37
CA ASN A 120 -6.62 -10.35 -28.64
C ASN A 120 -6.92 -10.16 -30.13
N ARG A 121 -6.13 -9.34 -30.84
CA ARG A 121 -6.25 -9.22 -32.30
C ARG A 121 -5.97 -10.55 -33.00
N ARG A 122 -4.98 -11.32 -32.53
CA ARG A 122 -4.67 -12.63 -33.11
C ARG A 122 -5.77 -13.65 -32.85
N ILE A 123 -6.37 -13.64 -31.66
CA ILE A 123 -7.54 -14.46 -31.32
C ILE A 123 -8.69 -14.11 -32.26
N ALA A 124 -9.03 -12.83 -32.42
CA ALA A 124 -10.10 -12.41 -33.33
C ALA A 124 -9.85 -12.81 -34.79
N GLN A 125 -8.59 -12.74 -35.26
CA GLN A 125 -8.21 -13.25 -36.58
C GLN A 125 -8.44 -14.76 -36.71
N LEU A 126 -7.92 -15.54 -35.75
CA LEU A 126 -8.08 -16.99 -35.74
C LEU A 126 -9.53 -17.43 -35.61
N GLU A 127 -10.34 -16.73 -34.81
CA GLU A 127 -11.78 -16.95 -34.71
C GLU A 127 -12.50 -16.67 -36.04
N GLY A 128 -12.08 -15.62 -36.76
CA GLY A 128 -12.56 -15.32 -38.11
C GLY A 128 -12.20 -16.42 -39.11
N GLU A 129 -10.92 -16.82 -39.15
CA GLU A 129 -10.44 -17.94 -39.98
C GLU A 129 -11.18 -19.25 -39.67
N LEU A 130 -11.41 -19.56 -38.39
CA LEU A 130 -12.20 -20.72 -37.96
C LEU A 130 -13.65 -20.65 -38.41
N LYS A 131 -14.26 -19.46 -38.37
CA LYS A 131 -15.63 -19.25 -38.81
C LYS A 131 -15.75 -19.45 -40.33
N GLU A 132 -14.85 -18.87 -41.11
CA GLU A 132 -14.80 -19.05 -42.56
C GLU A 132 -14.56 -20.51 -42.95
N ALA A 133 -13.62 -21.19 -42.28
CA ALA A 133 -13.38 -22.62 -42.49
C ALA A 133 -14.63 -23.48 -42.18
N ARG A 134 -15.38 -23.14 -41.13
CA ARG A 134 -16.65 -23.81 -40.79
C ARG A 134 -17.73 -23.57 -41.84
N GLU A 135 -17.89 -22.32 -42.31
CA GLU A 135 -18.83 -21.97 -43.37
C GLU A 135 -18.49 -22.70 -44.68
N ASN A 136 -17.22 -22.72 -45.07
CA ASN A 136 -16.75 -23.45 -46.25
C ASN A 136 -17.03 -24.96 -46.17
N LEU A 137 -16.81 -25.58 -45.00
CA LEU A 137 -17.11 -27.01 -44.78
C LEU A 137 -18.62 -27.27 -44.87
N GLN A 138 -19.45 -26.38 -44.32
CA GLN A 138 -20.91 -26.48 -44.43
C GLN A 138 -21.40 -26.30 -45.87
N ASN A 139 -20.83 -25.36 -46.62
CA ASN A 139 -21.13 -25.16 -48.04
C ASN A 139 -20.74 -26.39 -48.87
N LEU A 140 -19.57 -26.97 -48.62
CA LEU A 140 -19.16 -28.20 -49.31
C LEU A 140 -20.08 -29.38 -48.98
N ARG A 141 -20.53 -29.50 -47.72
CA ARG A 141 -21.49 -30.53 -47.29
C ARG A 141 -22.86 -30.36 -47.95
N THR A 142 -23.38 -29.15 -48.03
CA THR A 142 -24.68 -28.86 -48.67
C THR A 142 -24.62 -29.07 -50.18
N ASN A 143 -23.55 -28.63 -50.84
CA ASN A 143 -23.34 -28.88 -52.28
C ASN A 143 -23.20 -30.37 -52.58
N SER A 144 -22.44 -31.13 -51.78
CA SER A 144 -22.33 -32.58 -51.94
C SER A 144 -23.67 -33.30 -51.73
N SER A 145 -24.48 -32.86 -50.75
CA SER A 145 -25.84 -33.39 -50.54
C SER A 145 -26.73 -33.12 -51.75
N ALA A 146 -26.72 -31.88 -52.27
CA ALA A 146 -27.49 -31.50 -53.45
C ALA A 146 -27.06 -32.28 -54.70
N GLU A 147 -25.76 -32.52 -54.90
CA GLU A 147 -25.25 -33.36 -55.98
C GLU A 147 -25.69 -34.82 -55.82
N THR A 148 -25.68 -35.38 -54.61
CA THR A 148 -26.18 -36.74 -54.37
C THR A 148 -27.68 -36.87 -54.58
N GLU A 149 -28.48 -35.88 -54.16
CA GLU A 149 -29.92 -35.83 -54.40
C GLU A 149 -30.24 -35.67 -55.89
N SER A 150 -29.50 -34.81 -56.60
CA SER A 150 -29.66 -34.65 -58.05
C SER A 150 -29.32 -35.95 -58.79
N LYS A 151 -28.25 -36.65 -58.39
CA LYS A 151 -27.87 -37.93 -58.98
C LYS A 151 -28.88 -39.03 -58.67
N ALA A 152 -29.43 -39.05 -57.46
CA ALA A 152 -30.49 -39.98 -57.05
C ALA A 152 -31.80 -39.73 -57.80
N ARG A 153 -32.17 -38.47 -58.05
CA ARG A 153 -33.36 -38.12 -58.86
C ARG A 153 -33.23 -38.59 -60.30
N VAL A 154 -32.09 -38.36 -60.95
CA VAL A 154 -31.85 -38.85 -62.32
C VAL A 154 -31.88 -40.39 -62.38
N GLN A 155 -31.37 -41.07 -61.34
CA GLN A 155 -31.49 -42.53 -61.26
C GLN A 155 -32.91 -43.00 -61.02
N ALA A 156 -33.70 -42.30 -60.20
CA ALA A 156 -35.10 -42.63 -59.94
C ALA A 156 -35.96 -42.40 -61.19
N GLU A 157 -35.78 -41.28 -61.90
CA GLU A 157 -36.45 -40.98 -63.17
C GLU A 157 -36.13 -42.05 -64.24
N ALA A 158 -34.86 -42.47 -64.34
CA ALA A 158 -34.47 -43.56 -65.23
C ALA A 158 -35.10 -44.91 -64.85
N VAL A 159 -35.38 -45.17 -63.57
CA VAL A 159 -36.06 -46.40 -63.12
C VAL A 159 -37.57 -46.31 -63.36
N GLU A 160 -38.18 -45.14 -63.16
CA GLU A 160 -39.60 -44.89 -63.43
C GLU A 160 -39.91 -44.98 -64.93
N GLU A 161 -39.04 -44.47 -65.81
CA GLU A 161 -39.15 -44.64 -67.26
C GLU A 161 -39.03 -46.12 -67.68
N ILE A 162 -38.22 -46.91 -66.96
CA ILE A 162 -38.13 -48.36 -67.15
C ILE A 162 -39.39 -49.07 -66.63
N GLU A 163 -39.98 -48.65 -65.50
CA GLU A 163 -41.24 -49.22 -65.00
C GLU A 163 -42.43 -48.87 -65.92
N GLU A 164 -42.54 -47.64 -66.42
CA GLU A 164 -43.62 -47.23 -67.32
C GLU A 164 -43.55 -47.97 -68.67
N THR A 165 -42.35 -48.25 -69.19
CA THR A 165 -42.17 -49.10 -70.37
C THR A 165 -42.51 -50.58 -70.11
N VAL A 166 -42.36 -51.05 -68.87
CA VAL A 166 -42.75 -52.41 -68.46
C VAL A 166 -44.27 -52.52 -68.20
N GLU A 167 -44.92 -51.47 -67.70
CA GLU A 167 -46.37 -51.46 -67.45
C GLU A 167 -47.23 -51.43 -68.73
N ILE A 168 -46.71 -50.89 -69.84
CA ILE A 168 -47.43 -50.91 -71.14
C ILE A 168 -47.45 -52.31 -71.77
N GLU A 169 -46.58 -53.24 -71.37
CA GLU A 169 -46.50 -54.60 -71.93
C GLU A 169 -47.24 -55.70 -71.16
N ALA A 170 -47.76 -55.43 -69.95
CA ALA A 170 -48.25 -56.48 -69.06
C ALA A 170 -49.77 -56.40 -68.76
N GLY A 171 -50.59 -56.64 -69.77
CA GLY A 171 -51.91 -57.23 -69.54
C GLY A 171 -51.77 -58.73 -69.25
N ILE A 172 -51.89 -59.17 -67.98
CA ILE A 172 -52.57 -60.40 -67.50
C ILE A 172 -52.30 -60.63 -66.00
N THR A 173 -53.38 -60.98 -65.32
CA THR A 173 -53.57 -61.31 -63.91
C THR A 173 -52.90 -62.61 -63.44
N ARG A 174 -52.46 -62.66 -62.17
CA ARG A 174 -52.59 -63.79 -61.19
C ARG A 174 -51.94 -63.38 -59.84
N SER A 175 -52.73 -63.15 -58.79
CA SER A 175 -53.17 -64.13 -57.78
C SER A 175 -52.08 -64.62 -56.81
N ALA A 176 -52.11 -63.99 -55.63
CA ALA A 176 -51.99 -64.56 -54.29
C ALA A 176 -50.90 -65.60 -53.96
N SER A 177 -49.93 -65.18 -53.15
CA SER A 177 -49.41 -65.98 -52.03
C SER A 177 -48.57 -65.15 -51.05
N ARG A 178 -49.16 -64.91 -49.87
CA ARG A 178 -48.51 -64.53 -48.61
C ARG A 178 -47.62 -65.69 -48.12
N PRO A 179 -46.46 -65.42 -47.47
CA PRO A 179 -46.40 -65.58 -46.02
C PRO A 179 -45.45 -64.59 -45.29
N GLU A 180 -45.90 -64.21 -44.10
CA GLU A 180 -45.11 -63.76 -42.94
C GLU A 180 -45.48 -64.75 -41.81
N PRO A 181 -44.79 -64.84 -40.68
CA PRO A 181 -43.34 -64.91 -40.42
C PRO A 181 -43.02 -66.12 -39.51
N VAL A 182 -41.75 -66.56 -39.39
CA VAL A 182 -41.37 -67.49 -38.31
C VAL A 182 -40.02 -67.15 -37.68
N SER A 183 -40.11 -67.03 -36.36
CA SER A 183 -39.12 -66.87 -35.31
C SER A 183 -38.43 -68.19 -34.93
N GLY A 184 -37.23 -68.12 -34.35
CA GLY A 184 -36.61 -69.20 -33.57
C GLY A 184 -35.08 -69.13 -33.56
N SER A 185 -34.45 -68.57 -32.51
CA SER A 185 -33.92 -69.30 -31.33
C SER A 185 -32.50 -69.83 -31.58
N ALA A 186 -31.46 -69.69 -30.76
CA ALA A 186 -31.18 -69.13 -29.44
C ALA A 186 -29.64 -68.91 -29.40
N VAL A 187 -29.05 -68.12 -28.50
CA VAL A 187 -28.52 -68.59 -27.20
C VAL A 187 -28.05 -67.37 -26.42
N ARG A 188 -28.61 -67.21 -25.20
CA ARG A 188 -28.03 -66.83 -23.89
C ARG A 188 -27.03 -65.65 -23.85
N GLU A 189 -27.03 -64.75 -22.87
CA GLU A 189 -27.32 -64.95 -21.45
C GLU A 189 -27.63 -63.62 -20.74
N ALA A 190 -28.74 -63.64 -20.02
CA ALA A 190 -28.99 -63.10 -18.68
C ALA A 190 -28.29 -61.81 -18.17
N SER A 191 -29.16 -60.89 -17.73
CA SER A 191 -29.18 -60.32 -16.37
C SER A 191 -28.24 -59.16 -16.01
N GLN A 192 -28.82 -57.96 -16.10
CA GLN A 192 -28.95 -56.95 -15.03
C GLN A 192 -29.07 -57.53 -13.59
N PRO A 193 -29.00 -56.75 -12.50
CA PRO A 193 -28.47 -55.37 -12.32
C PRO A 193 -27.78 -55.16 -10.93
N GLU A 194 -27.50 -53.89 -10.62
CA GLU A 194 -27.36 -53.25 -9.29
C GLU A 194 -26.27 -53.76 -8.32
N THR A 195 -25.39 -52.84 -7.91
CA THR A 195 -25.25 -52.32 -6.53
C THR A 195 -24.00 -51.44 -6.48
N ALA A 196 -24.17 -50.16 -6.19
CA ALA A 196 -23.90 -49.57 -4.89
C ALA A 196 -22.42 -49.21 -4.69
N SER A 197 -22.20 -47.89 -4.61
CA SER A 197 -21.45 -47.24 -3.52
C SER A 197 -20.07 -47.77 -3.18
N GLN A 198 -19.04 -46.95 -3.38
CA GLN A 198 -18.25 -46.33 -2.29
C GLN A 198 -16.88 -45.86 -2.83
N THR A 199 -16.61 -44.57 -2.63
CA THR A 199 -15.27 -44.03 -2.35
C THR A 199 -14.64 -44.80 -1.19
N PRO A 200 -13.30 -44.98 -1.13
CA PRO A 200 -12.52 -43.93 -0.51
C PRO A 200 -11.11 -43.71 -1.08
N ASP A 201 -10.55 -42.64 -0.52
CA ASP A 201 -9.24 -42.04 -0.62
C ASP A 201 -7.99 -42.95 -0.67
N ALA A 202 -6.93 -42.26 -1.07
CA ALA A 202 -5.55 -42.35 -0.58
C ALA A 202 -4.53 -43.11 -1.44
N ASP A 203 -3.70 -42.28 -2.08
CA ASP A 203 -2.25 -42.22 -1.86
C ASP A 203 -1.38 -43.37 -2.39
N ALA A 204 -0.60 -43.08 -3.44
CA ALA A 204 0.75 -43.61 -3.62
C ALA A 204 1.44 -42.97 -4.84
N SER A 205 2.33 -42.02 -4.54
CA SER A 205 3.69 -41.88 -5.07
C SER A 205 4.02 -42.38 -6.48
N ALA A 206 4.50 -41.45 -7.31
CA ALA A 206 5.59 -41.73 -8.26
C ALA A 206 6.71 -40.70 -8.08
N GLN A 207 7.77 -41.19 -7.45
CA GLN A 207 9.09 -40.61 -7.32
C GLN A 207 9.74 -40.36 -8.70
N GLN A 208 10.52 -39.29 -8.81
CA GLN A 208 11.72 -39.28 -9.66
C GLN A 208 12.93 -38.76 -8.87
N PRO A 209 14.15 -39.15 -9.28
CA PRO A 209 15.18 -39.58 -8.33
C PRO A 209 16.37 -38.62 -8.16
N ALA A 210 17.03 -38.84 -7.03
CA ALA A 210 18.45 -38.77 -6.69
C ALA A 210 19.46 -38.12 -7.66
N ALA A 211 20.27 -37.23 -7.09
CA ALA A 211 21.73 -37.35 -7.12
C ALA A 211 22.37 -36.67 -5.90
N SER A 212 23.11 -37.49 -5.14
CA SER A 212 23.98 -37.23 -3.99
C SER A 212 25.23 -36.41 -4.37
N ALA A 213 25.60 -35.39 -3.58
CA ALA A 213 26.65 -35.39 -2.54
C ALA A 213 28.06 -35.06 -3.06
N ASP A 214 28.71 -34.03 -2.50
CA ASP A 214 29.95 -34.22 -1.72
C ASP A 214 30.31 -32.97 -0.88
N GLN A 215 31.05 -33.20 0.20
CA GLN A 215 31.34 -32.34 1.35
C GLN A 215 32.63 -31.53 1.19
N SER A 216 32.74 -30.43 1.95
CA SER A 216 34.02 -29.96 2.50
C SER A 216 33.80 -29.12 3.76
N ASP A 217 34.39 -29.57 4.86
CA ASP A 217 34.51 -28.97 6.20
C ASP A 217 35.47 -27.77 6.24
N GLU A 218 35.13 -26.71 7.01
CA GLU A 218 36.15 -25.86 7.68
C GLU A 218 35.62 -25.08 8.92
N LYS A 219 35.88 -25.64 10.12
CA LYS A 219 36.61 -25.06 11.29
C LYS A 219 36.18 -23.74 12.00
N ARG A 220 35.91 -23.91 13.33
CA ARG A 220 36.24 -23.10 14.56
C ARG A 220 35.28 -21.97 15.06
N PRO A 221 35.37 -21.50 16.36
CA PRO A 221 35.19 -22.20 17.65
C PRO A 221 34.29 -21.42 18.69
N ALA A 222 34.05 -21.98 19.89
CA ALA A 222 33.33 -21.36 21.02
C ALA A 222 34.21 -20.47 21.95
N PRO A 223 33.61 -19.58 22.78
CA PRO A 223 33.71 -19.65 24.27
C PRO A 223 32.41 -19.15 24.98
N SER A 224 32.12 -19.19 26.30
CA SER A 224 32.68 -19.75 27.55
C SER A 224 31.62 -19.66 28.68
N LEU A 225 31.81 -20.42 29.75
CA LEU A 225 30.94 -20.65 30.92
C LEU A 225 31.05 -19.62 32.07
N ARG A 226 29.89 -19.44 32.76
CA ARG A 226 29.63 -19.21 34.22
C ARG A 226 30.13 -17.92 34.92
N VAL A 227 29.25 -17.32 35.76
CA VAL A 227 29.30 -17.41 37.25
C VAL A 227 27.98 -16.90 37.90
N LEU A 228 27.38 -17.78 38.70
CA LEU A 228 26.58 -17.72 39.94
C LEU A 228 25.96 -16.39 40.49
N ASN A 229 24.63 -16.46 40.75
CA ASN A 229 23.79 -15.72 41.73
C ASN A 229 24.09 -16.19 43.20
N PRO A 230 23.51 -15.69 44.34
CA PRO A 230 22.15 -15.11 44.53
C PRO A 230 21.95 -14.05 45.68
N ALA A 231 20.73 -13.49 45.85
CA ALA A 231 19.88 -13.58 47.07
C ALA A 231 18.90 -12.41 47.33
N SER A 232 17.77 -12.77 47.97
CA SER A 232 16.73 -11.99 48.69
C SER A 232 15.53 -11.52 47.85
N GLU A 233 14.37 -12.21 47.80
CA GLU A 233 13.34 -12.60 48.79
C GLU A 233 12.40 -11.48 49.30
N ALA A 234 11.11 -11.86 49.34
CA ALA A 234 9.91 -11.19 49.91
C ALA A 234 9.30 -10.03 49.10
N GLY A 235 8.01 -9.96 48.82
CA GLY A 235 6.84 -10.75 49.22
C GLY A 235 5.58 -9.86 49.16
N ARG A 236 4.46 -10.45 48.70
CA ARG A 236 3.04 -10.06 48.94
C ARG A 236 2.52 -8.69 48.45
N GLY A 237 1.48 -8.76 47.61
CA GLY A 237 0.11 -8.58 48.11
C GLY A 237 -0.61 -7.24 47.84
N MET A 238 -1.70 -7.36 47.08
CA MET A 238 -3.01 -6.70 47.22
C MET A 238 -3.18 -5.17 47.33
N ALA A 239 -3.99 -4.69 46.38
CA ALA A 239 -5.19 -3.86 46.57
C ALA A 239 -5.10 -2.38 46.96
N ALA A 240 -5.75 -1.59 46.09
CA ALA A 240 -6.61 -0.44 46.36
C ALA A 240 -6.10 0.70 47.24
N ALA A 241 -5.89 1.87 46.61
CA ALA A 241 -6.35 3.12 47.18
C ALA A 241 -6.56 4.17 46.09
N SER A 242 -7.83 4.53 45.90
CA SER A 242 -8.26 5.83 45.38
C SER A 242 -7.59 6.95 46.18
N THR A 243 -7.11 7.99 45.52
CA THR A 243 -7.18 9.36 46.05
C THR A 243 -7.13 10.38 44.92
N GLN A 244 -8.02 11.33 45.07
CA GLN A 244 -8.39 12.43 44.22
C GLN A 244 -7.38 13.57 44.45
N ALA A 245 -6.85 14.19 43.38
CA ALA A 245 -6.11 15.44 43.49
C ALA A 245 -6.48 16.37 42.35
N ALA A 246 -6.76 17.61 42.74
CA ALA A 246 -7.49 18.61 42.01
C ALA A 246 -6.68 19.34 40.93
N ALA A 247 -7.43 19.89 39.98
CA ALA A 247 -6.99 20.79 38.93
C ALA A 247 -6.31 22.05 39.49
N THR A 248 -5.23 22.47 38.82
CA THR A 248 -4.85 23.89 38.73
C THR A 248 -4.54 24.21 37.27
N ALA A 249 -5.17 25.28 36.79
CA ALA A 249 -5.25 25.71 35.41
C ALA A 249 -3.97 26.44 34.96
N ALA A 250 -3.50 26.15 33.74
CA ALA A 250 -2.54 26.97 33.01
C ALA A 250 -3.28 27.96 32.09
N PRO A 251 -2.84 29.23 31.99
CA PRO A 251 -3.45 30.18 31.06
C PRO A 251 -3.01 29.93 29.62
N SER A 252 -3.99 29.91 28.74
CA SER A 252 -3.88 29.88 27.27
C SER A 252 -3.18 31.13 26.75
N ALA A 253 -2.10 30.94 25.99
CA ALA A 253 -1.52 31.98 25.14
C ALA A 253 -2.25 31.99 23.79
N ALA A 254 -2.88 33.12 23.47
CA ALA A 254 -3.53 33.37 22.19
C ALA A 254 -2.49 33.53 21.06
N PRO A 255 -2.74 33.03 19.84
CA PRO A 255 -1.91 33.31 18.69
C PRO A 255 -2.33 34.64 18.04
N VAL A 256 -1.31 35.44 17.75
CA VAL A 256 -1.41 36.71 17.02
C VAL A 256 -1.77 36.39 15.57
N THR A 257 -2.91 36.89 15.09
CA THR A 257 -3.35 36.76 13.70
C THR A 257 -3.08 38.07 12.96
N ALA A 258 -2.39 37.96 11.82
CA ALA A 258 -2.46 38.96 10.74
C ALA A 258 -2.54 38.22 9.39
N PRO A 259 -3.31 38.73 8.41
CA PRO A 259 -3.91 37.90 7.38
C PRO A 259 -3.16 37.97 6.06
N LEU A 260 -2.94 36.82 5.43
CA LEU A 260 -2.59 36.76 4.01
C LEU A 260 -3.46 35.72 3.30
N THR A 261 -4.29 36.25 2.40
CA THR A 261 -4.84 35.61 1.20
C THR A 261 -5.69 34.34 1.39
N GLY A 262 -7.00 34.54 1.59
CA GLY A 262 -8.07 34.05 0.71
C GLY A 262 -8.11 32.59 0.23
N GLY A 263 -7.43 31.64 0.89
CA GLY A 263 -7.55 30.21 0.64
C GLY A 263 -8.26 29.53 1.81
N MET A 264 -9.21 28.64 1.52
CA MET A 264 -9.77 27.73 2.53
C MET A 264 -8.61 27.04 3.26
N THR A 265 -8.64 27.04 4.58
CA THR A 265 -7.63 26.32 5.36
C THR A 265 -7.75 24.81 5.09
N ASP A 266 -6.65 24.06 5.16
CA ASP A 266 -6.66 22.61 4.91
C ASP A 266 -7.67 21.87 5.80
N GLU A 267 -7.95 22.41 6.99
CA GLU A 267 -8.95 21.90 7.91
C GLU A 267 -10.40 22.10 7.40
N GLU A 268 -10.68 23.21 6.74
CA GLU A 268 -11.98 23.49 6.11
C GLU A 268 -12.20 22.60 4.87
N LEU A 269 -11.14 22.37 4.08
CA LEU A 269 -11.18 21.47 2.93
C LEU A 269 -11.47 20.02 3.37
N ALA A 270 -10.80 19.55 4.43
CA ALA A 270 -11.02 18.22 4.99
C ALA A 270 -12.45 18.04 5.53
N ARG A 271 -12.99 19.05 6.24
CA ARG A 271 -14.38 19.02 6.73
C ARG A 271 -15.39 19.01 5.58
N LYS A 272 -15.16 19.79 4.52
CA LYS A 272 -16.02 19.83 3.34
C LYS A 272 -16.00 18.51 2.56
N ALA A 273 -14.84 17.87 2.46
CA ALA A 273 -14.71 16.53 1.85
C ALA A 273 -15.47 15.46 2.65
N LEU A 274 -15.35 15.47 3.98
CA LEU A 274 -16.11 14.56 4.87
C LEU A 274 -17.63 14.77 4.78
N GLN A 275 -18.07 16.02 4.68
CA GLN A 275 -19.49 16.34 4.54
C GLN A 275 -20.04 15.90 3.17
N ALA A 276 -19.25 16.06 2.10
CA ALA A 276 -19.59 15.57 0.76
C ALA A 276 -19.67 14.04 0.72
N ALA A 277 -18.73 13.33 1.36
CA ALA A 277 -18.74 11.87 1.46
C ALA A 277 -19.97 11.36 2.21
N ARG A 278 -20.38 12.02 3.30
CA ARG A 278 -21.63 11.70 4.02
C ARG A 278 -22.87 11.92 3.17
N LYS A 279 -22.91 13.00 2.39
CA LYS A 279 -24.03 13.30 1.49
C LYS A 279 -24.14 12.28 0.34
N ALA A 280 -23.00 11.82 -0.18
CA ALA A 280 -22.96 10.77 -1.21
C ALA A 280 -23.33 9.39 -0.64
N GLY A 281 -22.92 9.07 0.58
CA GLY A 281 -23.26 7.81 1.27
C GLY A 281 -24.74 7.71 1.66
N SER A 282 -25.41 8.84 1.96
CA SER A 282 -26.81 8.87 2.36
C SER A 282 -27.81 8.50 1.26
N HIS A 283 -27.39 8.48 -0.02
CA HIS A 283 -28.27 8.16 -1.15
C HIS A 283 -28.30 6.67 -1.52
N LYS A 284 -27.45 5.82 -0.93
CA LYS A 284 -27.35 4.40 -1.29
C LYS A 284 -28.16 3.45 -0.40
N GLY A 285 -28.80 3.95 0.66
CA GLY A 285 -29.52 3.15 1.66
C GLY A 285 -31.05 3.18 1.58
N GLY A 286 -31.65 3.76 0.53
CA GLY A 286 -33.08 4.06 0.49
C GLY A 286 -33.79 3.57 -0.79
N ARG A 287 -33.58 2.32 -1.20
CA ARG A 287 -34.52 1.58 -2.07
C ARG A 287 -34.13 0.11 -2.11
N ARG A 288 -34.73 -0.66 -1.22
CA ARG A 288 -35.26 -2.02 -1.43
C ARG A 288 -35.97 -2.46 -0.15
#